data_AF-A0A957ETD2-F1
#
_entry.id   AF-A0A957ETD2-F1
#
_cell.length_a   1.000
_cell.length_b   1.000
_cell.length_c   1.000
_cell.angle_alpha   90.00
_cell.angle_beta   90.00
_cell.angle_gamma   90.00
#
_symmetry.space_group_name_H-M   'P 1'
#
loop_
_entity.id
_entity.type
_entity.pdbx_description
1 polymer ?
#
loop_
_entity_poly.entity_id
_entity_poly.type
_entity_poly.pdbx_seq_one_letter_code
_entity_poly.pdbx_strand_id
1 'polypeptide(L)'
;DLPGVAQNGLTETAVTFIDTAGASFDELQMDDSASRSNPQEAGLVIAKVQQFLDAGVCPDDVAVITPYAAQVQYLRERLPQAVEVGSVDGFQGREKEAIIISLVRSNPQGNVGFLAETRRMNVALTRARRKLIVIGDSATITAHPFYARMIDYFDTIGAYHSVWEEIA
;
A
#
# COMPACT_ATOMS: atom_id res chain seq x y z
N ASP A 1 -8.21 21.00 -3.77
CA ASP A 1 -6.93 20.67 -4.43
C ASP A 1 -5.71 21.17 -3.65
N LEU A 2 -4.55 20.51 -3.81
CA LEU A 2 -3.29 20.95 -3.22
C LEU A 2 -2.66 21.97 -4.19
N PRO A 3 -2.40 23.22 -3.78
CA PRO A 3 -1.86 24.23 -4.69
C PRO A 3 -0.53 23.80 -5.29
N GLY A 4 -0.40 23.87 -6.62
CA GLY A 4 0.85 23.55 -7.33
C GLY A 4 1.08 22.07 -7.62
N VAL A 5 0.16 21.18 -7.23
CA VAL A 5 0.24 19.75 -7.57
C VAL A 5 -0.34 19.52 -8.97
N ALA A 6 0.41 18.82 -9.82
CA ALA A 6 -0.03 18.48 -11.18
C ALA A 6 -1.27 17.56 -11.15
N GLN A 7 -2.25 17.87 -12.00
CA GLN A 7 -3.43 17.02 -12.20
C GLN A 7 -3.09 15.92 -13.22
N ASN A 8 -3.21 14.66 -12.78
CA ASN A 8 -3.01 13.47 -13.60
C ASN A 8 -3.81 12.29 -13.00
N GLY A 9 -3.79 11.13 -13.67
CA GLY A 9 -4.55 9.95 -13.21
C GLY A 9 -4.23 9.49 -11.78
N LEU A 10 -3.03 9.79 -11.26
CA LEU A 10 -2.65 9.50 -9.88
C LEU A 10 -3.30 10.46 -8.87
N THR A 11 -3.38 11.76 -9.20
CA THR A 11 -3.83 12.83 -8.29
C THR A 11 -5.32 13.16 -8.42
N GLU A 12 -5.99 12.71 -9.48
CA GLU A 12 -7.44 12.93 -9.71
C GLU A 12 -8.33 11.86 -9.10
N THR A 13 -7.81 10.65 -8.89
CA THR A 13 -8.57 9.54 -8.31
C THR A 13 -8.39 9.49 -6.79
N ALA A 14 -9.46 9.41 -6.00
CA ALA A 14 -9.34 9.43 -4.54
C ALA A 14 -8.79 8.13 -3.95
N VAL A 15 -9.09 6.99 -4.57
CA VAL A 15 -8.75 5.67 -4.04
C VAL A 15 -8.37 4.74 -5.18
N THR A 16 -7.40 3.86 -4.95
CA THR A 16 -6.89 2.90 -5.94
C THR A 16 -6.45 1.63 -5.22
N PHE A 17 -6.84 0.46 -5.73
CA PHE A 17 -6.24 -0.82 -5.39
C PHE A 17 -5.41 -1.31 -6.58
N ILE A 18 -4.14 -1.65 -6.35
CA ILE A 18 -3.27 -2.21 -7.37
C ILE A 18 -3.02 -3.69 -7.02
N ASP A 19 -3.57 -4.57 -7.83
CA ASP A 19 -3.49 -6.01 -7.65
C ASP A 19 -2.20 -6.57 -8.22
N THR A 20 -1.44 -7.27 -7.38
CA THR A 20 -0.18 -7.93 -7.76
C THR A 20 -0.37 -9.43 -8.05
N ALA A 21 -1.60 -9.95 -7.99
CA ALA A 21 -1.91 -11.34 -8.30
C ALA A 21 -1.39 -11.74 -9.69
N GLY A 22 -0.68 -12.88 -9.74
CA GLY A 22 -0.10 -13.41 -10.98
C GLY A 22 1.17 -12.70 -11.46
N ALA A 23 1.67 -11.67 -10.76
CA ALA A 23 2.90 -10.95 -11.13
C ALA A 23 4.18 -11.49 -10.48
N SER A 24 4.09 -12.59 -9.71
CA SER A 24 5.22 -13.17 -8.95
C SER A 24 5.88 -12.16 -7.99
N PHE A 25 5.06 -11.33 -7.35
CA PHE A 25 5.46 -10.45 -6.26
C PHE A 25 5.39 -11.27 -4.97
N ASP A 26 6.32 -12.22 -4.82
CA ASP A 26 6.27 -13.20 -3.73
C ASP A 26 6.78 -12.63 -2.41
N GLU A 27 6.15 -13.04 -1.31
CA GLU A 27 6.60 -12.66 0.03
C GLU A 27 7.90 -13.39 0.43
N LEU A 28 8.80 -12.67 1.09
CA LEU A 28 10.00 -13.21 1.72
C LEU A 28 9.82 -13.26 3.24
N GLN A 29 10.37 -14.31 3.85
CA GLN A 29 10.53 -14.39 5.31
C GLN A 29 11.94 -13.96 5.69
N MET A 30 12.08 -13.07 6.67
CA MET A 30 13.39 -12.79 7.28
C MET A 30 13.58 -13.66 8.53
N ASP A 31 14.62 -14.51 8.49
CA ASP A 31 15.10 -15.34 9.60
C ASP A 31 14.00 -16.18 10.29
N ASP A 32 14.24 -16.60 11.54
CA ASP A 32 13.25 -17.20 12.44
C ASP A 32 12.16 -16.20 12.91
N SER A 33 12.15 -14.98 12.36
CA SER A 33 11.13 -13.98 12.70
C SER A 33 9.82 -14.24 11.96
N ALA A 34 8.70 -13.84 12.56
CA ALA A 34 7.39 -13.86 11.91
C ALA A 34 7.19 -12.69 10.91
N SER A 35 8.20 -11.85 10.70
CA SER A 35 8.12 -10.66 9.85
C SER A 35 8.29 -11.03 8.37
N ARG A 36 7.59 -10.31 7.50
CA ARG A 36 7.59 -10.53 6.04
C ARG A 36 8.00 -9.25 5.31
N SER A 37 8.60 -9.41 4.14
CA SER A 37 8.81 -8.34 3.17
C SER A 37 8.39 -8.82 1.78
N ASN A 38 8.12 -7.88 0.90
CA ASN A 38 7.83 -8.14 -0.51
C ASN A 38 8.60 -7.10 -1.32
N PRO A 39 9.82 -7.43 -1.81
CA PRO A 39 10.68 -6.47 -2.48
C PRO A 39 10.08 -5.88 -3.75
N GLN A 40 9.31 -6.66 -4.51
CA GLN A 40 8.64 -6.24 -5.73
C GLN A 40 7.51 -5.27 -5.41
N GLU A 41 6.67 -5.58 -4.42
CA GLU A 41 5.63 -4.67 -3.93
C GLU A 41 6.26 -3.37 -3.39
N ALA A 42 7.39 -3.48 -2.66
CA ALA A 42 8.13 -2.31 -2.20
C ALA A 42 8.67 -1.46 -3.34
N GLY A 43 9.12 -2.08 -4.44
CA GLY A 43 9.53 -1.36 -5.66
C GLY A 43 8.39 -0.52 -6.24
N LEU A 44 7.18 -1.08 -6.30
CA LEU A 44 6.00 -0.35 -6.76
C LEU A 44 5.62 0.79 -5.80
N VAL A 45 5.68 0.56 -4.48
CA VAL A 45 5.50 1.62 -3.48
C VAL A 45 6.47 2.77 -3.72
N ILE A 46 7.76 2.47 -3.91
CA ILE A 46 8.80 3.48 -4.15
C ILE A 46 8.48 4.28 -5.43
N ALA A 47 8.10 3.60 -6.52
CA ALA A 47 7.71 4.26 -7.75
C ALA A 47 6.51 5.19 -7.54
N LYS A 48 5.48 4.76 -6.80
CA LYS A 48 4.30 5.58 -6.51
C LYS A 48 4.59 6.78 -5.61
N VAL A 49 5.46 6.63 -4.61
CA VAL A 49 5.95 7.76 -3.83
C VAL A 49 6.66 8.75 -4.75
N GLN A 50 7.57 8.28 -5.61
CA GLN A 50 8.30 9.16 -6.52
C GLN A 50 7.35 9.92 -7.46
N GLN A 51 6.32 9.26 -8.00
CA GLN A 51 5.29 9.91 -8.82
C GLN A 51 4.55 11.03 -8.08
N PHE A 52 4.26 10.88 -6.78
CA PHE A 52 3.69 11.97 -5.99
C PHE A 52 4.65 13.16 -5.85
N LEU A 53 5.92 12.87 -5.57
CA LEU A 53 6.94 13.92 -5.40
C LEU A 53 7.18 14.67 -6.72
N ASP A 54 7.26 13.95 -7.83
CA ASP A 54 7.41 14.52 -9.17
C ASP A 54 6.20 15.36 -9.58
N ALA A 55 5.00 14.99 -9.10
CA ALA A 55 3.78 15.78 -9.27
C ALA A 55 3.73 17.02 -8.35
N GLY A 56 4.72 17.22 -7.48
CA GLY A 56 4.82 18.38 -6.59
C GLY A 56 4.19 18.20 -5.20
N VAL A 57 3.79 16.99 -4.82
CA VAL A 57 3.31 16.72 -3.45
C VAL A 57 4.49 16.80 -2.48
N CYS A 58 4.32 17.54 -1.38
CA CYS A 58 5.35 17.64 -0.35
C CYS A 58 5.64 16.24 0.24
N PRO A 59 6.91 15.84 0.42
CA PRO A 59 7.25 14.56 1.07
C PRO A 59 6.58 14.38 2.45
N ASP A 60 6.47 15.47 3.22
CA ASP A 60 5.81 15.45 4.53
C ASP A 60 4.30 15.19 4.44
N ASP A 61 3.68 15.32 3.27
CA ASP A 61 2.27 15.06 3.01
C ASP A 61 2.01 13.63 2.51
N VAL A 62 3.06 12.81 2.37
CA VAL A 62 2.99 11.42 1.93
C VAL A 62 3.36 10.48 3.07
N ALA A 63 2.64 9.38 3.21
CA ALA A 63 3.05 8.29 4.06
C ALA A 63 2.82 6.90 3.46
N VAL A 64 3.62 5.96 3.95
CA VAL A 64 3.50 4.54 3.63
C VAL A 64 3.22 3.74 4.89
N ILE A 65 2.15 2.94 4.86
CA ILE A 65 1.73 2.07 5.94
C ILE A 65 1.88 0.62 5.51
N THR A 66 2.52 -0.21 6.34
CA THR A 66 2.65 -1.65 6.06
C THR A 66 2.67 -2.48 7.36
N PRO A 67 1.99 -3.65 7.42
CA PRO A 67 1.82 -4.39 8.66
C PRO A 67 3.07 -5.13 9.15
N TYR A 68 4.12 -5.24 8.32
CA TYR A 68 5.31 -6.02 8.65
C TYR A 68 6.55 -5.14 8.83
N ALA A 69 7.27 -5.34 9.93
CA ALA A 69 8.44 -4.54 10.28
C ALA A 69 9.60 -4.66 9.26
N ALA A 70 9.74 -5.82 8.62
CA ALA A 70 10.77 -6.02 7.59
C ALA A 70 10.47 -5.19 6.34
N GLN A 71 9.19 -5.09 5.93
CA GLN A 71 8.77 -4.18 4.87
C GLN A 71 8.96 -2.70 5.26
N VAL A 72 8.64 -2.32 6.51
CA VAL A 72 8.90 -0.96 7.01
C VAL A 72 10.38 -0.61 6.89
N GLN A 73 11.27 -1.47 7.35
CA GLN A 73 12.71 -1.24 7.28
C GLN A 73 13.18 -1.14 5.82
N TYR A 74 12.76 -2.08 4.99
CA TYR A 74 13.13 -2.10 3.57
C TYR A 74 12.79 -0.79 2.86
N LEU A 75 11.60 -0.26 3.12
CA LEU A 75 11.11 1.00 2.54
C LEU A 75 11.80 2.24 3.12
N ARG A 76 12.04 2.28 4.44
CA ARG A 76 12.74 3.41 5.09
C ARG A 76 14.16 3.63 4.57
N GLU A 77 14.85 2.55 4.21
CA GLU A 77 16.19 2.62 3.64
C GLU A 77 16.23 3.19 2.21
N ARG A 78 15.07 3.23 1.52
CA ARG A 78 14.98 3.53 0.08
C ARG A 78 14.13 4.75 -0.24
N LEU A 79 13.31 5.21 0.70
CA LEU A 79 12.49 6.41 0.57
C LEU A 79 13.15 7.63 1.22
N PRO A 80 12.83 8.86 0.79
CA PRO A 80 13.30 10.07 1.46
C PRO A 80 12.89 10.08 2.94
N GLN A 81 13.76 10.56 3.82
CA GLN A 81 13.50 10.57 5.27
C GLN A 81 12.25 11.37 5.69
N ALA A 82 11.85 12.36 4.88
CA ALA A 82 10.64 13.15 5.11
C ALA A 82 9.35 12.38 4.79
N VAL A 83 9.41 11.34 3.95
CA VAL A 83 8.26 10.45 3.72
C VAL A 83 8.11 9.55 4.93
N GLU A 84 6.95 9.63 5.59
CA GLU A 84 6.74 8.85 6.78
C GLU A 84 6.41 7.39 6.45
N VAL A 85 7.23 6.45 6.92
CA VAL A 85 7.02 5.01 6.71
C VAL A 85 6.84 4.32 8.06
N GLY A 86 5.78 3.53 8.22
CA GLY A 86 5.52 2.85 9.49
C GLY A 86 4.50 1.72 9.43
N SER A 87 4.32 1.05 10.56
CA SER A 87 3.20 0.13 10.76
C SER A 87 1.94 0.88 11.15
N VAL A 88 0.79 0.21 11.08
CA VAL A 88 -0.50 0.77 11.52
C VAL A 88 -0.42 1.30 12.95
N ASP A 89 0.17 0.52 13.86
CA ASP A 89 0.29 0.89 15.28
C ASP A 89 1.18 2.14 15.45
N GLY A 90 2.19 2.31 14.59
CA GLY A 90 3.03 3.51 14.56
C GLY A 90 2.31 4.76 14.04
N PHE A 91 1.19 4.61 13.32
CA PHE A 91 0.46 5.69 12.65
C PHE A 91 -0.75 6.23 13.44
N GLN A 92 -0.95 5.81 14.68
CA GLN A 92 -2.17 6.12 15.42
C GLN A 92 -2.35 7.63 15.63
N GLY A 93 -3.48 8.18 15.14
CA GLY A 93 -3.87 9.58 15.33
C GLY A 93 -3.26 10.58 14.34
N ARG A 94 -2.58 10.12 13.28
CA ARG A 94 -1.94 10.98 12.28
C ARG A 94 -2.50 10.70 10.88
N GLU A 95 -2.83 11.74 10.15
CA GLU A 95 -3.35 11.68 8.78
C GLU A 95 -2.38 12.39 7.83
N LYS A 96 -2.39 11.98 6.55
CA LYS A 96 -1.58 12.59 5.49
C LYS A 96 -2.44 12.83 4.25
N GLU A 97 -1.99 13.71 3.36
CA GLU A 97 -2.73 14.00 2.13
C GLU A 97 -2.79 12.75 1.23
N ALA A 98 -1.67 12.04 1.12
CA ALA A 98 -1.56 10.77 0.39
C ALA A 98 -1.05 9.63 1.29
N ILE A 99 -1.75 8.50 1.27
CA ILE A 99 -1.33 7.25 1.93
C ILE A 99 -1.17 6.15 0.89
N ILE A 100 -0.08 5.41 0.98
CA ILE A 100 0.12 4.13 0.30
C ILE A 100 0.13 3.01 1.35
N ILE A 101 -0.67 1.97 1.16
CA ILE A 101 -0.70 0.78 2.00
C ILE A 101 -0.10 -0.39 1.23
N SER A 102 0.96 -0.99 1.77
CA SER A 102 1.56 -2.23 1.26
C SER A 102 1.13 -3.41 2.13
N LEU A 103 0.37 -4.34 1.56
CA LEU A 103 -0.20 -5.51 2.25
C LEU A 103 0.80 -6.66 2.42
N VAL A 104 1.85 -6.72 1.59
CA VAL A 104 3.01 -7.65 1.65
C VAL A 104 2.68 -9.11 1.33
N ARG A 105 1.54 -9.62 1.81
CA ARG A 105 1.22 -11.04 1.74
C ARG A 105 0.90 -11.48 0.32
N SER A 106 1.64 -12.49 -0.10
CA SER A 106 1.57 -13.12 -1.43
C SER A 106 2.12 -14.53 -1.31
N ASN A 107 1.23 -15.52 -1.17
CA ASN A 107 1.57 -16.93 -0.99
C ASN A 107 0.43 -17.87 -1.45
N PRO A 108 0.75 -19.06 -1.98
CA PRO A 108 -0.24 -19.98 -2.53
C PRO A 108 -1.17 -20.62 -1.47
N GLN A 109 -0.86 -20.46 -0.17
CA GLN A 109 -1.69 -20.98 0.91
C GLN A 109 -2.86 -20.05 1.27
N GLY A 110 -2.92 -18.82 0.72
CA GLY A 110 -3.92 -17.83 1.10
C GLY A 110 -3.76 -17.33 2.55
N ASN A 111 -2.55 -17.44 3.10
CA ASN A 111 -2.27 -17.03 4.47
C ASN A 111 -2.13 -15.50 4.55
N VAL A 112 -2.99 -14.86 5.34
CA VAL A 112 -3.01 -13.41 5.50
C VAL A 112 -2.21 -12.92 6.73
N GLY A 113 -1.95 -13.79 7.71
CA GLY A 113 -1.15 -13.48 8.90
C GLY A 113 -1.62 -12.22 9.65
N PHE A 114 -0.74 -11.23 9.83
CA PHE A 114 -1.07 -9.99 10.56
C PHE A 114 -2.22 -9.18 9.94
N LEU A 115 -2.53 -9.41 8.66
CA LEU A 115 -3.70 -8.83 8.00
C LEU A 115 -5.03 -9.36 8.56
N ALA A 116 -5.05 -10.50 9.26
CA ALA A 116 -6.26 -11.03 9.90
C ALA A 116 -6.82 -10.08 10.97
N GLU A 117 -6.00 -9.20 11.56
CA GLU A 117 -6.48 -8.17 12.50
C GLU A 117 -7.06 -6.97 11.73
N THR A 118 -8.32 -7.11 11.30
CA THR A 118 -8.98 -6.13 10.41
C THR A 118 -9.20 -4.76 11.05
N ARG A 119 -9.16 -4.63 12.39
CA ARG A 119 -9.28 -3.31 13.03
C ARG A 119 -8.09 -2.42 12.68
N ARG A 120 -6.89 -3.01 12.57
CA ARG A 120 -5.69 -2.30 12.10
C ARG A 120 -5.86 -1.85 10.64
N MET A 121 -6.44 -2.69 9.79
CA MET A 121 -6.70 -2.30 8.40
C MET A 121 -7.69 -1.14 8.31
N ASN A 122 -8.79 -1.17 9.08
CA ASN A 122 -9.73 -0.04 9.13
C ASN A 122 -9.05 1.26 9.53
N VAL A 123 -8.15 1.22 10.52
CA VAL A 123 -7.37 2.40 10.93
C VAL A 123 -6.51 2.91 9.78
N ALA A 124 -5.81 2.02 9.07
CA ALA A 124 -4.93 2.38 7.96
C ALA A 124 -5.70 3.01 6.79
N LEU A 125 -6.82 2.39 6.39
CA LEU A 125 -7.66 2.87 5.28
C LEU A 125 -8.21 4.29 5.52
N THR A 126 -8.41 4.70 6.77
CA THR A 126 -8.91 6.04 7.11
C THR A 126 -7.81 7.06 7.42
N ARG A 127 -6.53 6.78 7.11
CA ARG A 127 -5.44 7.76 7.32
C ARG A 127 -5.26 8.75 6.18
N ALA A 128 -5.84 8.48 5.02
CA ALA A 128 -5.74 9.32 3.83
C ALA A 128 -6.76 10.46 3.86
N ARG A 129 -6.31 11.70 3.63
CA ARG A 129 -7.21 12.85 3.48
C ARG A 129 -7.72 13.03 2.05
N ARG A 130 -6.89 12.72 1.04
CA ARG A 130 -7.23 12.93 -0.37
C ARG A 130 -7.00 11.71 -1.24
N LYS A 131 -5.85 11.06 -1.06
CA LYS A 131 -5.43 9.95 -1.91
C LYS A 131 -5.05 8.72 -1.09
N LEU A 132 -5.68 7.60 -1.40
CA LEU A 132 -5.34 6.28 -0.87
C LEU A 132 -4.94 5.36 -2.01
N ILE A 133 -3.77 4.73 -1.90
CA ILE A 133 -3.36 3.60 -2.74
C ILE A 133 -3.18 2.38 -1.86
N VAL A 134 -3.78 1.26 -2.22
CA VAL A 134 -3.58 -0.03 -1.55
C VAL A 134 -2.96 -0.98 -2.57
N ILE A 135 -1.89 -1.66 -2.18
CA ILE A 135 -1.16 -2.59 -3.03
C ILE A 135 -1.13 -3.95 -2.35
N GLY A 136 -1.48 -5.01 -3.07
CA GLY A 136 -1.36 -6.36 -2.56
C GLY A 136 -1.85 -7.43 -3.53
N ASP A 137 -1.62 -8.68 -3.17
CA ASP A 137 -2.00 -9.84 -3.98
C ASP A 137 -3.42 -10.30 -3.63
N SER A 138 -4.37 -10.06 -4.54
CA SER A 138 -5.77 -10.47 -4.36
C SER A 138 -5.93 -11.99 -4.24
N ALA A 139 -5.11 -12.79 -4.93
CA ALA A 139 -5.21 -14.25 -4.87
C ALA A 139 -4.87 -14.78 -3.47
N THR A 140 -4.02 -14.07 -2.73
CA THR A 140 -3.70 -14.38 -1.34
C THR A 140 -4.69 -13.79 -0.36
N ILE A 141 -5.00 -12.49 -0.45
CA ILE A 141 -5.74 -11.81 0.62
C ILE A 141 -7.24 -12.10 0.60
N THR A 142 -7.83 -12.43 -0.56
CA THR A 142 -9.27 -12.73 -0.67
C THR A 142 -9.68 -14.02 0.01
N ALA A 143 -8.72 -14.88 0.40
CA ALA A 143 -8.99 -16.00 1.30
C ALA A 143 -9.62 -15.56 2.65
N HIS A 144 -9.42 -14.29 3.03
CA HIS A 144 -10.05 -13.71 4.20
C HIS A 144 -11.25 -12.81 3.82
N PRO A 145 -12.47 -13.05 4.36
CA PRO A 145 -13.72 -12.41 3.88
C PRO A 145 -13.74 -10.87 3.93
N PHE A 146 -12.98 -10.26 4.83
CA PHE A 146 -12.86 -8.80 4.90
C PHE A 146 -12.23 -8.22 3.61
N TYR A 147 -11.14 -8.83 3.13
CA TYR A 147 -10.42 -8.34 1.96
C TYR A 147 -11.14 -8.69 0.66
N ALA A 148 -11.85 -9.82 0.61
CA ALA A 148 -12.75 -10.14 -0.49
C ALA A 148 -13.79 -9.01 -0.70
N ARG A 149 -14.53 -8.65 0.36
CA ARG A 149 -15.49 -7.53 0.28
C ARG A 149 -14.83 -6.18 -0.03
N MET A 150 -13.62 -5.96 0.47
CA MET A 150 -12.86 -4.75 0.19
C MET A 150 -12.56 -4.66 -1.32
N ILE A 151 -12.02 -5.73 -1.92
CA ILE A 151 -11.71 -5.80 -3.36
C ILE A 151 -12.99 -5.65 -4.20
N ASP A 152 -14.07 -6.36 -3.84
CA ASP A 152 -15.37 -6.22 -4.53
C ASP A 152 -15.85 -4.75 -4.55
N TYR A 153 -15.63 -4.03 -3.45
CA TYR A 153 -15.96 -2.61 -3.37
C TYR A 153 -15.06 -1.75 -4.27
N PHE A 154 -13.75 -1.98 -4.26
CA PHE A 154 -12.82 -1.28 -5.16
C PHE A 154 -13.20 -1.48 -6.64
N ASP A 155 -13.58 -2.70 -7.02
CA ASP A 155 -14.04 -3.02 -8.37
C ASP A 155 -15.37 -2.30 -8.70
N THR A 156 -16.34 -2.34 -7.78
CA THR A 156 -17.65 -1.68 -7.95
C THR A 156 -17.55 -0.19 -8.24
N ILE A 157 -16.54 0.49 -7.67
CA ILE A 157 -16.32 1.93 -7.88
C ILE A 157 -15.30 2.25 -9.00
N GLY A 158 -14.82 1.23 -9.72
CA GLY A 158 -13.83 1.39 -10.81
C GLY A 158 -12.44 1.81 -10.32
N ALA A 159 -12.06 1.42 -9.10
CA ALA A 159 -10.78 1.73 -8.47
C ALA A 159 -9.84 0.52 -8.34
N TYR A 160 -10.22 -0.64 -8.86
CA TYR A 160 -9.38 -1.83 -8.95
C TYR A 160 -8.59 -1.81 -10.25
N HIS A 161 -7.26 -1.97 -10.15
CA HIS A 161 -6.34 -1.98 -11.27
C HIS A 161 -5.36 -3.15 -11.13
N SER A 162 -4.92 -3.69 -12.26
CA SER A 162 -3.86 -4.69 -12.26
C SER A 162 -2.49 -4.04 -12.28
N VAL A 163 -1.50 -4.62 -11.58
CA VAL A 163 -0.11 -4.16 -11.64
C VAL A 163 0.47 -4.16 -13.06
N TRP A 164 -0.09 -4.94 -13.99
CA TRP A 164 0.33 -4.92 -15.39
C TRP A 164 0.05 -3.59 -16.09
N GLU A 165 -0.89 -2.77 -15.58
CA GLU A 165 -1.13 -1.40 -16.07
C GLU A 165 0.00 -0.44 -15.65
N GLU A 166 0.80 -0.81 -14.65
CA GLU A 166 1.86 0.03 -14.06
C GLU A 166 3.26 -0.29 -14.60
N ILE A 167 3.44 -1.48 -15.18
CA ILE A 167 4.73 -1.99 -15.69
C ILE A 167 4.85 -1.83 -17.22
N ALA A 168 3.79 -1.33 -17.87
CA ALA A 168 3.71 -1.15 -19.32
C ALA A 168 4.46 0.10 -19.85
#